data_AF-A0A0C2YIA2-F1
#
_entry.id   AF-A0A0C2YIA2-F1
#
_cell.length_a   1.000
_cell.length_b   1.000
_cell.length_c   1.000
_cell.angle_alpha   90.00
_cell.angle_beta   90.00
_cell.angle_gamma   90.00
#
_symmetry.space_group_name_H-M   'P 1'
#
loop_
_entity.id
_entity.type
_entity.pdbx_description
1 polymer ?
#
loop_
_entity_poly.entity_id
_entity_poly.type
_entity_poly.pdbx_seq_one_letter_code
_entity_poly.pdbx_strand_id
1 'polypeptide(L)'
;VHWQMEIKDPKWVHDCALVLVDVLASMLHDESLSKNITAQWFASDYPYPIVTQNRPQRRSAVLAKSGTFKEFGIRHEEAIDILRSAFDKQGDLSGWRLTDFIGTNEDEADMEGSLLQDSGIIGILDKIVSMNADLFVSGSNRCGQKSSFTKEVADDRSRE
;
A
#
# COMPACT_ATOMS: atom_id res chain seq x y z
N VAL A 1 5.69 -1.38 1.03
CA VAL A 1 4.80 -2.57 1.04
C VAL A 1 4.14 -2.67 -0.32
N HIS A 2 4.17 -3.86 -0.92
CA HIS A 2 3.36 -4.19 -2.09
C HIS A 2 2.35 -5.28 -1.73
N TRP A 3 1.07 -4.95 -1.73
CA TRP A 3 0.00 -5.87 -1.36
C TRP A 3 -1.12 -5.89 -2.40
N GLN A 4 -1.18 -6.98 -3.17
CA GLN A 4 -2.34 -7.30 -4.00
C GLN A 4 -3.43 -7.93 -3.13
N MET A 5 -4.50 -7.18 -2.91
CA MET A 5 -5.66 -7.58 -2.12
C MET A 5 -6.68 -8.40 -2.94
N GLU A 6 -6.44 -8.60 -4.24
CA GLU A 6 -7.03 -9.66 -5.06
C GLU A 6 -6.59 -11.05 -4.58
N ILE A 7 -7.05 -11.43 -3.39
CA ILE A 7 -6.77 -12.71 -2.75
C ILE A 7 -7.82 -13.73 -3.18
N LYS A 8 -7.39 -14.97 -3.47
CA LYS A 8 -8.27 -16.07 -3.93
C LYS A 8 -9.46 -16.35 -3.02
N ASP A 9 -9.32 -16.11 -1.72
CA ASP A 9 -10.38 -16.28 -0.74
C ASP A 9 -10.45 -15.02 0.16
N PRO A 10 -11.41 -14.12 -0.08
CA PRO A 10 -11.55 -12.84 0.62
C PRO A 10 -11.70 -12.95 2.14
N LYS A 11 -11.99 -14.15 2.68
CA LYS A 11 -12.07 -14.34 4.14
C LYS A 11 -10.75 -14.12 4.86
N TRP A 12 -9.63 -14.26 4.17
CA TRP A 12 -8.29 -14.07 4.76
C TRP A 12 -7.81 -12.64 4.72
N VAL A 13 -8.45 -11.75 3.97
CA VAL A 13 -7.98 -10.36 3.78
C VAL A 13 -7.81 -9.64 5.12
N HIS A 14 -8.72 -9.88 6.06
CA HIS A 14 -8.66 -9.37 7.44
C HIS A 14 -7.42 -9.88 8.19
N ASP A 15 -7.25 -11.20 8.30
CA ASP A 15 -6.10 -11.81 8.98
C ASP A 15 -4.77 -11.39 8.33
N CYS A 16 -4.77 -11.22 7.01
CA CYS A 16 -3.61 -10.74 6.27
C CYS A 16 -3.24 -9.29 6.61
N ALA A 17 -4.21 -8.43 6.92
CA ALA A 17 -3.94 -7.08 7.41
C ALA A 17 -3.29 -7.12 8.80
N LEU A 18 -3.81 -7.94 9.71
CA LEU A 18 -3.23 -8.10 11.06
C LEU A 18 -1.78 -8.58 10.98
N VAL A 19 -1.53 -9.64 10.21
CA VAL A 19 -0.17 -10.17 10.02
C VAL A 19 0.75 -9.15 9.35
N LEU A 20 0.24 -8.35 8.40
CA LEU A 20 1.02 -7.28 7.80
C LEU A 20 1.42 -6.24 8.85
N VAL A 21 0.50 -5.81 9.71
CA VAL A 21 0.79 -4.88 10.82
C VAL A 21 1.86 -5.47 11.74
N ASP A 22 1.74 -6.74 12.13
CA ASP A 22 2.73 -7.41 12.99
C ASP A 22 4.13 -7.44 12.35
N VAL A 23 4.20 -7.75 11.05
CA VAL A 23 5.47 -7.76 10.31
C VAL A 23 6.08 -6.36 10.27
N LEU A 24 5.27 -5.34 9.97
CA LEU A 24 5.74 -3.96 9.95
C LEU A 24 6.19 -3.50 11.33
N ALA A 25 5.45 -3.81 12.39
CA ALA A 25 5.81 -3.46 13.76
C ALA A 25 7.12 -4.14 14.17
N SER A 26 7.30 -5.41 13.82
CA SER A 26 8.55 -6.13 14.10
C SER A 26 9.75 -5.53 13.35
N MET A 27 9.57 -5.11 12.09
CA MET A 27 10.66 -4.57 11.28
C MET A 27 10.98 -3.11 11.64
N LEU A 28 9.96 -2.29 11.89
CA LEU A 28 10.12 -0.86 12.14
C LEU A 28 10.58 -0.55 13.57
N HIS A 29 10.23 -1.38 14.55
CA HIS A 29 10.80 -1.26 15.90
C HIS A 29 12.21 -1.83 16.04
N ASP A 30 12.70 -2.58 15.05
CA ASP A 30 14.10 -3.00 15.01
C ASP A 30 14.97 -1.83 14.51
N GLU A 31 15.65 -1.15 15.43
CA GLU A 31 16.53 -0.01 15.11
C GLU A 31 17.62 -0.35 14.09
N SER A 32 18.03 -1.62 13.97
CA SER A 32 19.04 -2.02 12.99
C SER A 32 18.50 -2.00 11.56
N LEU A 33 17.18 -2.17 11.40
CA LEU A 33 16.48 -2.15 10.12
C LEU A 33 15.85 -0.79 9.82
N SER A 34 15.42 -0.04 10.84
CA SER A 34 14.53 1.12 10.67
C SER A 34 15.18 2.49 10.86
N LYS A 35 16.49 2.55 11.14
CA LYS A 35 17.22 3.77 11.56
C LYS A 35 16.93 5.05 10.76
N ASN A 36 16.61 4.95 9.47
CA ASN A 36 16.32 6.09 8.59
C ASN A 36 14.94 6.04 7.93
N ILE A 37 14.08 5.11 8.35
CA ILE A 37 12.77 4.90 7.74
C ILE A 37 11.76 5.82 8.44
N THR A 38 11.18 6.74 7.68
CA THR A 38 10.20 7.71 8.18
C THR A 38 8.82 7.55 7.55
N ALA A 39 8.73 6.84 6.42
CA ALA A 39 7.50 6.68 5.67
C ALA A 39 7.36 5.25 5.12
N GLN A 40 6.11 4.76 5.17
CA GLN A 40 5.71 3.51 4.56
C GLN A 40 4.92 3.79 3.29
N TRP A 41 5.52 3.46 2.14
CA TRP A 41 4.82 3.43 0.86
C TRP A 41 3.92 2.20 0.75
N PHE A 42 2.64 2.38 0.40
CA PHE A 42 1.69 1.30 0.21
C PHE A 42 1.23 1.19 -1.25
N ALA A 43 1.84 0.26 -1.98
CA ALA A 43 1.47 -0.10 -3.35
C ALA A 43 0.44 -1.23 -3.31
N SER A 44 -0.78 -0.96 -3.78
CA SER A 44 -1.89 -1.92 -3.74
C SER A 44 -2.87 -1.70 -4.88
N ASP A 45 -3.59 -2.75 -5.23
CA ASP A 45 -4.73 -2.75 -6.14
C ASP A 45 -6.01 -2.15 -5.51
N TYR A 46 -6.00 -1.81 -4.22
CA TYR A 46 -7.14 -1.17 -3.54
C TYR A 46 -7.47 0.21 -4.16
N PRO A 47 -8.75 0.46 -4.55
CA PRO A 47 -9.10 1.58 -5.42
C PRO A 47 -9.27 2.93 -4.71
N TYR A 48 -9.19 2.97 -3.39
CA TYR A 48 -9.34 4.19 -2.60
C TYR A 48 -8.00 4.65 -2.01
N PRO A 49 -7.82 5.97 -1.77
CA PRO A 49 -6.65 6.48 -1.08
C PRO A 49 -6.49 5.83 0.30
N ILE A 50 -5.26 5.46 0.63
CA ILE A 50 -4.96 4.80 1.91
C ILE A 50 -4.83 5.82 3.03
N VAL A 51 -4.36 7.03 2.74
CA VAL A 51 -4.23 8.11 3.72
C VAL A 51 -5.60 8.74 3.99
N THR A 52 -6.03 8.74 5.25
CA THR A 52 -7.28 9.37 5.67
C THR A 52 -7.11 10.88 5.74
N GLN A 53 -7.77 11.63 4.86
CA GLN A 53 -7.81 13.09 4.97
C GLN A 53 -8.88 13.54 5.96
N ASN A 54 -8.58 14.56 6.77
CA ASN A 54 -9.52 15.25 7.66
C ASN A 54 -10.58 16.10 6.91
N ARG A 55 -10.85 15.84 5.63
CA ARG A 55 -11.86 16.55 4.86
C ARG A 55 -13.13 15.69 4.72
N PRO A 56 -14.33 16.30 4.80
CA PRO A 56 -15.57 15.56 4.56
C PRO A 56 -15.49 14.96 3.15
N GLN A 57 -15.56 13.63 3.09
CA GLN A 57 -15.41 12.81 1.89
C GLN A 57 -16.30 13.33 0.76
N ARG A 58 -15.79 14.22 -0.08
CA ARG A 58 -16.27 14.37 -1.44
C ARG A 58 -15.81 13.10 -2.13
N ARG A 59 -16.66 12.07 -2.15
CA ARG A 59 -16.49 10.78 -2.86
C ARG A 59 -15.17 10.74 -3.62
N SER A 60 -14.09 10.36 -2.93
CA SER A 60 -12.76 10.31 -3.55
C SER A 60 -12.90 9.50 -4.81
N ALA A 61 -12.42 10.05 -5.94
CA ALA A 61 -12.58 9.40 -7.23
C ALA A 61 -12.10 7.95 -7.11
N VAL A 62 -12.98 7.00 -7.43
CA VAL A 62 -12.62 5.57 -7.51
C VAL A 62 -11.59 5.48 -8.61
N LEU A 63 -10.32 5.43 -8.23
CA LEU A 63 -9.21 5.23 -9.15
C LEU A 63 -9.01 3.72 -9.21
N ALA A 64 -9.48 3.11 -10.29
CA ALA A 64 -9.21 1.69 -10.53
C ALA A 64 -7.69 1.52 -10.72
N LYS A 65 -6.95 1.24 -9.63
CA LYS A 65 -5.50 1.01 -9.64
C LYS A 65 -5.13 -0.30 -10.35
N SER A 66 -6.10 -1.22 -10.49
CA SER A 66 -5.97 -2.45 -11.26
C SER A 66 -7.23 -2.72 -12.07
N GLY A 67 -7.07 -3.13 -13.33
CA GLY A 67 -8.17 -3.60 -14.16
C GLY A 67 -8.71 -4.99 -13.80
N THR A 68 -7.99 -5.74 -12.96
CA THR A 68 -8.36 -7.11 -12.53
C THR A 68 -9.10 -7.13 -11.21
N PHE A 69 -8.89 -6.14 -10.34
CA PHE A 69 -9.51 -6.08 -9.03
C PHE A 69 -10.96 -5.58 -9.10
N LYS A 70 -11.87 -6.50 -9.46
CA LYS A 70 -13.29 -6.21 -9.69
C LYS A 70 -14.19 -6.55 -8.51
N GLU A 71 -13.74 -7.42 -7.62
CA GLU A 71 -14.48 -7.89 -6.46
C GLU A 71 -13.81 -7.45 -5.16
N PHE A 72 -14.20 -6.27 -4.69
CA PHE A 72 -13.84 -5.76 -3.37
C PHE A 72 -15.10 -5.43 -2.58
N GLY A 73 -15.00 -5.49 -1.26
CA GLY A 73 -16.14 -5.18 -0.39
C GLY A 73 -15.71 -4.89 1.03
N ILE A 74 -16.66 -5.01 1.97
CA ILE A 74 -16.49 -4.63 3.37
C ILE A 74 -15.22 -5.22 4.01
N ARG A 75 -14.85 -6.46 3.67
CA ARG A 75 -13.63 -7.09 4.23
C ARG A 75 -12.32 -6.42 3.80
N HIS A 76 -12.30 -5.86 2.59
CA HIS A 76 -11.16 -5.08 2.11
C HIS A 76 -11.10 -3.73 2.80
N GLU A 77 -12.26 -3.09 2.99
CA GLU A 77 -12.38 -1.84 3.75
C GLU A 77 -11.90 -2.04 5.20
N GLU A 78 -12.40 -3.08 5.89
CA GLU A 78 -11.97 -3.45 7.24
C GLU A 78 -10.45 -3.70 7.33
N ALA A 79 -9.88 -4.40 6.33
CA ALA A 79 -8.45 -4.65 6.29
C ALA A 79 -7.61 -3.38 6.11
N ILE A 80 -8.09 -2.43 5.30
CA ILE A 80 -7.46 -1.12 5.17
C ILE A 80 -7.63 -0.30 6.46
N ASP A 81 -8.77 -0.40 7.14
CA ASP A 81 -8.99 0.30 8.41
C ASP A 81 -8.10 -0.23 9.54
N ILE A 82 -7.84 -1.55 9.58
CA ILE A 82 -6.81 -2.14 10.46
C ILE A 82 -5.45 -1.52 10.19
N LEU A 83 -5.06 -1.48 8.91
CA LEU A 83 -3.78 -0.90 8.51
C LEU A 83 -3.70 0.58 8.92
N ARG A 84 -4.72 1.39 8.62
CA ARG A 84 -4.77 2.82 8.98
C ARG A 84 -4.68 3.02 10.49
N SER A 85 -5.45 2.25 11.26
CA SER A 85 -5.48 2.35 12.72
C SER A 85 -4.12 2.07 13.35
N ALA A 86 -3.30 1.20 12.73
CA ALA A 86 -1.94 0.96 13.20
C ALA A 86 -1.04 2.20 13.07
N PHE A 87 -1.27 3.09 12.10
CA PHE A 87 -0.51 4.33 11.90
C PHE A 87 -1.13 5.56 12.59
N ASP A 88 -2.30 5.41 13.22
CA ASP A 88 -2.90 6.48 14.02
C ASP A 88 -2.09 6.78 15.29
N LYS A 89 -2.39 7.89 15.96
CA LYS A 89 -1.66 8.39 17.14
C LYS A 89 -1.53 7.38 18.29
N GLN A 90 -2.40 6.38 18.37
CA GLN A 90 -2.41 5.35 19.39
C GLN A 90 -2.07 3.96 18.84
N GLY A 91 -1.79 3.85 17.54
CA GLY A 91 -1.44 2.59 16.90
C GLY A 91 0.04 2.25 17.06
N ASP A 92 0.37 0.98 16.86
CA ASP A 92 1.73 0.45 17.04
C ASP A 92 2.76 1.07 16.08
N LEU A 93 2.31 1.71 15.01
CA LEU A 93 3.13 2.34 13.97
C LEU A 93 3.01 3.87 13.97
N SER A 94 2.55 4.49 15.06
CA SER A 94 2.28 5.94 15.15
C SER A 94 3.48 6.85 14.86
N GLY A 95 4.70 6.32 14.89
CA GLY A 95 5.95 7.04 14.59
C GLY A 95 6.29 7.15 13.10
N TRP A 96 5.57 6.43 12.24
CA TRP A 96 5.82 6.39 10.81
C TRP A 96 4.66 6.97 10.01
N ARG A 97 4.95 7.50 8.83
CA ARG A 97 3.94 8.04 7.93
C ARG A 97 3.48 7.01 6.90
N LEU A 98 2.21 6.64 6.90
CA LEU A 98 1.61 5.88 5.80
C LEU A 98 1.38 6.79 4.59
N THR A 99 1.74 6.34 3.39
CA THR A 99 1.61 7.13 2.15
C THR A 99 1.32 6.25 0.93
N ASP A 100 0.63 6.83 -0.06
CA ASP A 100 0.43 6.28 -1.40
C ASP A 100 0.37 7.41 -2.44
N PHE A 101 0.38 7.08 -3.74
CA PHE A 101 0.37 8.09 -4.82
C PHE A 101 -0.90 8.94 -4.84
N ILE A 102 -2.02 8.41 -4.34
CA ILE A 102 -3.29 9.13 -4.32
C ILE A 102 -3.27 10.18 -3.20
N GLY A 103 -2.78 9.83 -2.01
CA GLY A 103 -2.73 10.73 -0.87
C GLY A 103 -1.71 11.88 -1.00
N THR A 104 -0.71 11.76 -1.88
CA THR A 104 0.36 12.77 -2.02
C THR A 104 0.05 13.93 -2.97
N ASN A 105 -0.91 13.79 -3.90
CA ASN A 105 -1.04 14.70 -5.06
C ASN A 105 -2.32 15.53 -5.10
N GLU A 106 -3.16 15.52 -4.05
CA GLU A 106 -4.41 16.29 -4.08
C GLU A 106 -4.22 17.82 -4.05
N ASP A 107 -3.03 18.33 -3.66
CA ASP A 107 -2.73 19.76 -3.61
C ASP A 107 -2.14 20.34 -4.93
N GLU A 108 -1.77 19.50 -5.91
CA GLU A 108 -1.13 19.91 -7.19
C GLU A 108 -1.98 19.54 -8.44
N ALA A 109 -3.29 19.39 -8.26
CA ALA A 109 -4.20 18.77 -9.22
C ALA A 109 -4.70 19.67 -10.38
N ASP A 110 -3.86 20.52 -10.98
CA ASP A 110 -4.33 21.41 -12.08
C ASP A 110 -3.80 21.08 -13.48
N MET A 111 -2.80 20.21 -13.66
CA MET A 111 -2.44 19.68 -15.01
C MET A 111 -1.89 18.24 -15.00
N GLU A 112 -1.26 17.80 -13.91
CA GLU A 112 -0.62 16.48 -13.79
C GLU A 112 -1.60 15.37 -13.35
N GLY A 113 -2.77 15.76 -12.85
CA GLY A 113 -3.81 14.86 -12.36
C GLY A 113 -4.41 13.92 -13.43
N SER A 114 -4.25 14.20 -14.72
CA SER A 114 -4.72 13.32 -15.80
C SER A 114 -3.81 12.12 -16.04
N LEU A 115 -2.48 12.29 -15.93
CA LEU A 115 -1.52 11.19 -16.04
C LEU A 115 -1.55 10.30 -14.80
N LEU A 116 -1.75 10.90 -13.62
CA LEU A 116 -1.89 10.17 -12.36
C LEU A 116 -3.26 9.48 -12.21
N GLN A 117 -4.17 9.63 -13.18
CA GLN A 117 -5.37 8.81 -13.30
C GLN A 117 -5.13 7.51 -14.09
N ASP A 118 -3.99 7.38 -14.79
CA ASP A 118 -3.64 6.19 -15.52
C ASP A 118 -3.07 5.11 -14.58
N SER A 119 -3.82 4.01 -14.44
CA SER A 119 -3.43 2.86 -13.61
C SER A 119 -2.08 2.24 -13.99
N GLY A 120 -1.71 2.28 -15.27
CA GLY A 120 -0.41 1.81 -15.74
C GLY A 120 0.73 2.71 -15.29
N ILE A 121 0.53 4.03 -15.29
CA ILE A 121 1.51 4.99 -14.76
C ILE A 121 1.67 4.81 -13.25
N ILE A 122 0.57 4.73 -12.50
CA ILE A 122 0.63 4.46 -11.05
C ILE A 122 1.39 3.16 -10.78
N GLY A 123 1.11 2.09 -11.54
CA GLY A 123 1.82 0.82 -11.41
C GLY A 123 3.32 0.94 -11.70
N ILE A 124 3.74 1.72 -12.70
CA ILE A 124 5.16 1.97 -12.97
C ILE A 124 5.81 2.72 -11.80
N LEU A 125 5.15 3.76 -11.29
CA LEU A 125 5.68 4.55 -10.19
C LEU A 125 5.78 3.73 -8.90
N ASP A 126 4.76 2.94 -8.57
CA ASP A 126 4.77 2.00 -7.45
C ASP A 126 5.94 1.02 -7.57
N LYS A 127 6.27 0.59 -8.79
CA LYS A 127 7.40 -0.29 -9.05
C LYS A 127 8.72 0.42 -8.78
N ILE A 128 8.89 1.64 -9.28
CA ILE A 128 10.11 2.44 -9.06
C ILE A 128 10.33 2.66 -7.57
N VAL A 129 9.31 3.06 -6.82
CA VAL A 129 9.40 3.22 -5.37
C VAL A 129 9.75 1.89 -4.70
N SER A 130 9.12 0.79 -5.12
CA SER A 130 9.38 -0.54 -4.55
C SER A 130 10.80 -1.05 -4.79
N MET A 131 11.40 -0.76 -5.95
CA MET A 131 12.78 -1.13 -6.27
C MET A 131 13.78 -0.36 -5.42
N ASN A 132 13.54 0.94 -5.17
CA ASN A 132 14.47 1.84 -4.49
C ASN A 132 14.25 1.98 -2.97
N ALA A 133 13.25 1.32 -2.39
CA ALA A 133 12.95 1.45 -0.96
C ALA A 133 14.04 0.81 -0.07
N ASP A 134 14.28 1.35 1.13
CA ASP A 134 15.20 0.72 2.09
C ASP A 134 14.74 -0.69 2.49
N LEU A 135 13.43 -0.85 2.71
CA LEU A 135 12.79 -2.12 2.99
C LEU A 135 11.65 -2.40 2.02
N PHE A 136 11.56 -3.64 1.55
CA PHE A 136 10.49 -4.12 0.70
C PHE A 136 9.79 -5.33 1.33
N VAL A 137 8.49 -5.17 1.57
CA VAL A 137 7.60 -6.23 2.06
C VAL A 137 6.54 -6.50 1.00
N SER A 138 6.32 -7.77 0.68
CA SER A 138 5.29 -8.20 -0.26
C SER A 138 4.41 -9.30 0.31
N GLY A 139 3.19 -9.42 -0.23
CA GLY A 139 2.24 -10.45 0.18
C GLY A 139 2.77 -11.88 0.00
N SER A 140 2.58 -12.72 1.01
CA SER A 140 2.85 -14.17 0.91
C SER A 140 1.82 -14.86 0.02
N ASN A 141 2.06 -16.12 -0.39
CA ASN A 141 1.12 -16.88 -1.26
C ASN A 141 -0.34 -16.90 -0.77
N ARG A 142 -0.58 -16.74 0.55
CA ARG A 142 -1.94 -16.67 1.14
C ARG A 142 -2.47 -15.24 1.18
N CYS A 143 -1.59 -14.28 1.43
CA CYS A 143 -1.94 -12.88 1.67
C CYS A 143 -1.65 -11.96 0.48
N GLY A 144 -1.37 -12.51 -0.69
CA GLY A 144 -1.21 -11.74 -1.90
C GLY A 144 -0.91 -12.64 -3.08
N GLN A 145 -1.33 -12.20 -4.26
CA GLN A 145 -0.98 -12.88 -5.48
C GLN A 145 0.46 -12.53 -5.88
N LYS A 146 1.25 -13.55 -6.22
CA LYS A 146 2.58 -13.35 -6.82
C LYS A 146 2.40 -12.83 -8.23
N SER A 147 2.60 -11.54 -8.42
CA SER A 147 2.61 -10.90 -9.74
C SER A 147 4.02 -10.84 -10.33
N SER A 148 4.09 -10.67 -11.65
CA SER A 148 5.35 -10.34 -12.35
C SER A 148 5.98 -9.08 -11.76
N PHE A 149 5.17 -8.09 -11.37
CA PHE A 149 5.62 -6.91 -10.63
C PHE A 149 6.46 -7.28 -9.40
N THR A 150 5.91 -8.13 -8.51
CA THR A 150 6.60 -8.48 -7.25
C THR A 150 7.89 -9.23 -7.54
N LYS A 151 7.85 -10.13 -8.53
CA LYS A 151 9.02 -10.90 -8.94
C LYS A 151 10.11 -9.98 -9.50
N GLU A 152 9.77 -9.06 -10.38
CA GLU A 152 10.72 -8.13 -10.99
C GLU A 152 11.37 -7.22 -9.94
N VAL A 153 10.60 -6.72 -8.97
CA VAL A 153 11.15 -5.94 -7.84
C VAL A 153 12.12 -6.80 -7.01
N ALA A 154 11.74 -8.03 -6.69
CA ALA A 154 12.61 -8.92 -5.92
C ALA A 154 13.90 -9.29 -6.67
N ASP A 155 13.79 -9.59 -7.97
CA ASP A 155 14.92 -9.91 -8.84
C ASP A 155 15.87 -8.72 -8.97
N ASP A 156 15.36 -7.50 -9.10
CA ASP A 156 16.16 -6.28 -9.19
C ASP A 156 16.95 -6.01 -7.89
N ARG A 157 16.26 -6.05 -6.76
CA ARG A 157 16.85 -5.84 -5.42
C ARG A 157 17.85 -6.92 -5.00
N SER A 158 17.79 -8.10 -5.62
CA SER A 158 18.76 -9.18 -5.37
C SER A 158 20.09 -9.02 -6.13
N ARG A 159 20.17 -8.04 -7.05
CA ARG A 159 21.36 -7.77 -7.86
C ARG A 159 22.25 -6.67 -7.26
N GLU A 160 21.78 -5.99 -6.23
CA GLU A 160 22.52 -4.97 -5.46
C GLU A 160 23.36 -5.63 -4.35
#